data_AF-A0A7C9APZ1-F1
#
_entry.id   AF-A0A7C9APZ1-F1
#
_cell.length_a   1.000
_cell.length_b   1.000
_cell.length_c   1.000
_cell.angle_alpha   90.00
_cell.angle_beta   90.00
_cell.angle_gamma   90.00
#
_symmetry.space_group_name_H-M   'P 1'
#
loop_
_entity.id
_entity.type
_entity.pdbx_description
1 polymer ?
#
loop_
_entity_poly.entity_id
_entity_poly.type
_entity_poly.pdbx_seq_one_letter_code
_entity_poly.pdbx_strand_id
1 'polypeptide(L)'
;KGKEEDKRYDLKGVVEEAVTLAGAFNLADFVPYLAPLDLQGLTQKMKDLSKRADEIFENILDDHLKEKDFRQHKDILGAALALMMNPNNEFLSSFDRDNIKAIMLDLFVGGIGTSLVAIVWALAALIKHP
;
A
#
# COMPACT_ATOMS: atom_id res chain seq x y z
N LYS A 1 -15.48 -0.20 -19.82
CA LYS A 1 -14.89 0.91 -19.05
C LYS A 1 -14.62 0.50 -17.60
N GLY A 2 -15.64 0.17 -16.77
CA GLY A 2 -15.39 -0.26 -15.38
C GLY A 2 -14.51 -1.51 -15.15
N LYS A 3 -14.50 -2.50 -16.06
CA LYS A 3 -13.64 -3.70 -15.94
C LYS A 3 -12.15 -3.49 -16.25
N GLU A 4 -11.78 -2.41 -16.94
CA GLU A 4 -10.37 -2.11 -17.24
C GLU A 4 -9.75 -1.22 -16.18
N GLU A 5 -10.52 -0.29 -15.60
CA GLU A 5 -10.11 0.52 -14.45
C GLU A 5 -9.89 -0.34 -13.19
N ASP A 6 -10.75 -1.34 -12.96
CA ASP A 6 -10.64 -2.29 -11.84
C ASP A 6 -9.41 -3.22 -11.97
N LYS A 7 -8.95 -3.48 -13.20
CA LYS A 7 -7.68 -4.18 -13.45
C LYS A 7 -6.45 -3.28 -13.36
N ARG A 8 -6.61 -1.97 -13.61
CA ARG A 8 -5.52 -0.99 -13.52
C ARG A 8 -5.04 -0.82 -12.08
N TYR A 9 -5.90 -1.11 -11.12
CA TYR A 9 -5.65 -0.97 -9.69
C TYR A 9 -6.01 -2.26 -8.93
N ASP A 10 -5.34 -3.38 -9.22
CA ASP A 10 -5.44 -4.59 -8.40
C ASP A 10 -4.72 -4.43 -7.04
N LEU A 11 -5.17 -3.44 -6.27
CA LEU A 11 -4.69 -3.13 -4.94
C LEU A 11 -4.95 -4.29 -3.98
N LYS A 12 -6.08 -4.98 -4.15
CA LYS A 12 -6.43 -6.12 -3.31
C LYS A 12 -5.41 -7.25 -3.48
N GLY A 13 -5.10 -7.65 -4.71
CA GLY A 13 -4.12 -8.68 -4.99
C GLY A 13 -2.72 -8.31 -4.46
N VAL A 14 -2.33 -7.04 -4.65
CA VAL A 14 -1.06 -6.52 -4.11
C VAL A 14 -1.03 -6.59 -2.58
N VAL A 15 -2.10 -6.21 -1.89
CA VAL A 15 -2.14 -6.24 -0.42
C VAL A 15 -2.16 -7.68 0.12
N GLU A 16 -2.95 -8.57 -0.49
CA GLU A 16 -2.99 -9.99 -0.09
C GLU A 16 -1.62 -10.67 -0.26
N GLU A 17 -0.94 -10.39 -1.37
CA GLU A 17 0.41 -10.89 -1.63
C GLU A 17 1.45 -10.25 -0.69
N ALA A 18 1.33 -8.95 -0.38
CA ALA A 18 2.20 -8.26 0.57
C ALA A 18 2.13 -8.89 1.96
N VAL A 19 0.91 -9.11 2.48
CA VAL A 19 0.70 -9.76 3.78
C VAL A 19 1.24 -11.19 3.77
N THR A 20 1.05 -11.92 2.67
CA THR A 20 1.54 -13.30 2.52
C THR A 20 3.07 -13.35 2.52
N LEU A 21 3.73 -12.49 1.74
CA LEU A 21 5.20 -12.45 1.67
C LEU A 21 5.82 -11.92 2.97
N ALA A 22 5.22 -10.91 3.60
CA ALA A 22 5.70 -10.35 4.87
C ALA A 22 5.56 -11.35 6.02
N GLY A 23 4.56 -12.24 5.98
CA GLY A 23 4.37 -13.30 6.98
C GLY A 23 5.09 -14.62 6.65
N ALA A 24 5.75 -14.72 5.49
CA ALA A 24 6.40 -15.96 5.07
C ALA A 24 7.68 -16.21 5.89
N PHE A 25 7.89 -17.47 6.28
CA PHE A 25 9.17 -17.88 6.84
C PHE A 25 10.28 -17.68 5.80
N ASN A 26 11.31 -16.89 6.13
CA ASN A 26 12.46 -16.66 5.28
C ASN A 26 13.75 -17.14 5.97
N LEU A 27 14.43 -18.12 5.39
CA LEU A 27 15.67 -18.70 5.91
C LEU A 27 16.77 -17.64 6.04
N ALA A 28 16.79 -16.64 5.16
CA ALA A 28 17.75 -15.55 5.20
C ALA A 28 17.65 -14.71 6.49
N ASP A 29 16.47 -14.65 7.12
CA ASP A 29 16.25 -13.90 8.37
C ASP A 29 16.92 -14.59 9.57
N PHE A 30 17.11 -15.92 9.50
CA PHE A 30 17.76 -16.72 10.54
C PHE A 30 19.21 -17.04 10.20
N VAL A 31 19.54 -17.04 8.91
CA VAL A 31 20.82 -17.49 8.34
C VAL A 31 21.31 -16.45 7.32
N PRO A 32 21.80 -15.27 7.77
CA PRO A 32 22.02 -14.12 6.88
C PRO A 32 23.04 -14.34 5.76
N TYR A 33 23.99 -15.26 5.96
CA TYR A 33 24.99 -15.63 4.95
C TYR A 33 24.38 -16.33 3.73
N LEU A 34 23.16 -16.86 3.82
CA LEU A 34 22.41 -17.41 2.68
C LEU A 34 21.53 -16.37 1.99
N ALA A 35 21.39 -15.15 2.53
CA ALA A 35 20.53 -14.11 1.96
C ALA A 35 20.79 -13.79 0.48
N PRO A 36 22.05 -13.71 0.00
CA PRO A 36 22.31 -13.42 -1.42
C PRO A 36 21.82 -14.52 -2.38
N LEU A 37 21.62 -15.74 -1.89
CA LEU A 37 21.16 -16.87 -2.70
C LEU A 37 19.65 -16.84 -2.94
N ASP A 38 18.90 -16.11 -2.09
CA ASP A 38 17.43 -16.03 -2.14
C ASP A 38 16.77 -17.41 -2.38
N LEU A 39 17.15 -18.41 -1.57
CA LEU A 39 16.80 -19.83 -1.82
C LEU A 39 15.29 -20.10 -1.94
N GLN A 40 14.46 -19.25 -1.33
CA GLN A 40 13.01 -19.35 -1.38
C GLN A 40 12.37 -18.40 -2.43
N GLY A 41 13.19 -17.57 -3.09
CA GLY A 41 12.77 -16.56 -4.05
C GLY A 41 11.94 -15.43 -3.44
N LEU A 42 11.92 -15.28 -2.11
CA LEU A 42 11.08 -14.32 -1.40
C LEU A 42 11.53 -12.89 -1.66
N THR A 43 12.84 -12.67 -1.76
CA THR A 43 13.41 -11.35 -2.05
C THR A 43 13.00 -10.89 -3.45
N GLN A 44 13.13 -11.78 -4.45
CA GLN A 44 12.74 -11.46 -5.81
C GLN A 44 11.22 -11.20 -5.91
N LYS A 45 10.39 -12.04 -5.29
CA LYS A 45 8.93 -11.83 -5.24
C LYS A 45 8.56 -10.50 -4.60
N MET A 46 9.20 -10.14 -3.49
CA MET A 46 8.95 -8.85 -2.83
C MET A 46 9.32 -7.66 -3.72
N LYS A 47 10.41 -7.76 -4.50
CA LYS A 47 10.80 -6.73 -5.48
C LYS A 47 9.77 -6.59 -6.60
N ASP A 48 9.27 -7.70 -7.13
CA ASP A 48 8.28 -7.69 -8.21
C ASP A 48 6.92 -7.18 -7.73
N LEU A 49 6.54 -7.50 -6.49
CA LEU A 49 5.38 -6.91 -5.81
C LEU A 49 5.56 -5.40 -5.61
N SER A 50 6.72 -4.97 -5.11
CA SER A 50 7.03 -3.55 -4.87
C SER A 50 6.91 -2.73 -6.15
N LYS A 51 7.38 -3.24 -7.30
CA LYS A 51 7.20 -2.56 -8.60
C LYS A 51 5.74 -2.40 -9.00
N ARG A 52 4.93 -3.45 -8.87
CA ARG A 52 3.49 -3.37 -9.18
C ARG A 52 2.76 -2.39 -8.28
N ALA A 53 3.08 -2.39 -6.98
CA ALA A 53 2.52 -1.45 -6.03
C ALA A 53 2.91 0.00 -6.38
N ASP A 54 4.18 0.22 -6.72
CA ASP A 54 4.71 1.52 -7.12
C ASP A 54 3.99 2.08 -8.36
N GLU A 55 3.85 1.27 -9.41
CA GLU A 55 3.12 1.64 -10.64
C GLU A 55 1.66 2.03 -10.35
N ILE A 56 0.98 1.27 -9.48
CA ILE A 56 -0.39 1.57 -9.06
C ILE A 56 -0.45 2.91 -8.33
N PHE A 57 0.39 3.12 -7.32
CA PHE A 57 0.34 4.33 -6.52
C PHE A 57 0.77 5.57 -7.30
N GLU A 58 1.73 5.45 -8.21
CA GLU A 58 2.11 6.56 -9.09
C GLU A 58 0.95 6.99 -9.99
N ASN A 59 0.22 6.03 -10.56
CA ASN A 59 -0.97 6.34 -11.35
C ASN A 59 -2.06 7.05 -10.52
N ILE A 60 -2.29 6.60 -9.27
CA ILE A 60 -3.25 7.24 -8.36
C ILE A 60 -2.82 8.67 -8.01
N LEU A 61 -1.54 8.87 -7.70
CA LEU A 61 -0.96 10.19 -7.40
C LEU A 61 -1.10 11.15 -8.59
N ASP A 62 -0.80 10.68 -9.80
CA ASP A 62 -0.92 11.48 -11.02
C ASP A 62 -2.37 11.88 -11.29
N ASP A 63 -3.33 11.01 -11.02
CA ASP A 63 -4.74 11.32 -11.18
C ASP A 63 -5.19 12.37 -10.14
N HIS A 64 -4.76 12.29 -8.88
CA HIS A 64 -5.04 13.31 -7.85
C HIS A 64 -4.39 14.67 -8.16
N LEU A 65 -3.18 14.68 -8.74
CA LEU A 65 -2.51 15.92 -9.13
C LEU A 65 -3.26 16.65 -10.27
N LYS A 66 -3.87 15.91 -11.19
CA LYS A 66 -4.67 16.48 -12.29
C LYS A 66 -5.96 17.12 -11.81
N GLU A 67 -6.53 16.63 -10.71
CA GLU A 67 -7.83 17.11 -10.21
C GLU A 67 -7.81 18.56 -9.71
N LYS A 68 -6.65 19.22 -9.58
CA LYS A 68 -6.45 20.61 -9.08
C LYS A 68 -7.03 20.91 -7.68
N ASP A 69 -7.86 20.02 -7.16
CA ASP A 69 -8.64 20.14 -5.94
C ASP A 69 -7.92 19.57 -4.71
N PHE A 70 -6.74 18.97 -4.91
CA PHE A 70 -5.88 18.50 -3.81
C PHE A 70 -5.58 19.62 -2.79
N ARG A 71 -5.59 20.89 -3.22
CA ARG A 71 -5.43 22.06 -2.34
C ARG A 71 -6.57 22.26 -1.34
N GLN A 72 -7.73 21.64 -1.57
CA GLN A 72 -8.85 21.65 -0.63
C GLN A 72 -8.74 20.57 0.45
N HIS A 73 -7.69 19.73 0.43
CA HIS A 73 -7.42 18.70 1.46
C HIS A 73 -8.63 17.76 1.70
N LYS A 74 -9.34 17.41 0.62
CA LYS A 74 -10.59 16.63 0.70
C LYS A 74 -10.40 15.20 1.20
N ASP A 75 -9.21 14.65 1.02
CA ASP A 75 -8.80 13.33 1.46
C ASP A 75 -7.33 13.33 1.90
N ILE A 76 -6.88 12.16 2.37
CA ILE A 76 -5.51 11.95 2.89
C ILE A 76 -4.46 12.24 1.81
N LEU A 77 -4.73 11.89 0.55
CA LEU A 77 -3.82 12.13 -0.58
C LEU A 77 -3.69 13.62 -0.88
N GLY A 78 -4.81 14.35 -0.91
CA GLY A 78 -4.83 15.79 -1.08
C GLY A 78 -4.06 16.51 0.04
N ALA A 79 -4.24 16.07 1.29
CA ALA A 79 -3.48 16.60 2.42
C ALA A 79 -1.98 16.32 2.31
N ALA A 80 -1.59 15.09 1.94
CA ALA A 80 -0.19 14.72 1.75
C ALA A 80 0.47 15.50 0.60
N LEU A 81 -0.22 15.66 -0.54
CA LEU A 81 0.25 16.47 -1.66
C LEU A 81 0.41 17.95 -1.29
N ALA A 82 -0.55 18.51 -0.54
CA ALA A 82 -0.46 19.89 -0.06
C ALA A 82 0.71 20.10 0.90
N LEU A 83 1.00 19.12 1.77
CA LEU A 83 2.18 19.13 2.64
C LEU A 83 3.49 19.10 1.82
N MET A 84 3.58 18.22 0.82
CA MET A 84 4.74 18.09 -0.08
C MET A 84 5.02 19.39 -0.85
N MET A 85 3.97 20.11 -1.26
CA MET A 85 4.09 21.34 -2.04
C MET A 85 4.26 22.61 -1.19
N ASN A 86 4.27 22.50 0.15
CA ASN A 86 4.38 23.66 1.03
C ASN A 86 5.84 24.09 1.21
N PRO A 87 6.27 25.24 0.63
CA PRO A 87 7.67 25.68 0.64
C PRO A 87 8.16 26.16 2.01
N ASN A 88 7.25 26.38 2.97
CA ASN A 88 7.58 26.92 4.30
C ASN A 88 7.81 25.83 5.35
N ASN A 89 7.82 24.56 4.95
CA ASN A 89 7.83 23.43 5.87
C ASN A 89 9.25 22.82 5.98
N GLU A 90 10.14 23.47 6.75
CA GLU A 90 11.54 23.03 6.91
C GLU A 90 11.66 21.57 7.44
N PHE A 91 10.72 21.15 8.29
CA PHE A 91 10.64 19.78 8.83
C PHE A 91 10.35 18.71 7.78
N LEU A 92 9.77 19.09 6.64
CA LEU A 92 9.35 18.18 5.57
C LEU A 92 10.12 18.47 4.27
N SER A 93 11.30 19.06 4.36
CA SER A 93 12.17 19.32 3.21
C SER A 93 12.56 18.05 2.43
N SER A 94 12.49 16.87 3.07
CA SER A 94 12.68 15.56 2.46
C SER A 94 11.39 14.79 2.19
N PHE A 95 10.21 15.40 2.39
CA PHE A 95 8.93 14.75 2.14
C PHE A 95 8.62 14.76 0.66
N ASP A 96 8.58 13.58 0.04
CA ASP A 96 8.44 13.39 -1.40
C ASP A 96 7.35 12.38 -1.77
N ARG A 97 7.25 12.07 -3.06
CA ARG A 97 6.27 11.10 -3.57
C ARG A 97 6.47 9.72 -2.98
N ASP A 98 7.69 9.28 -2.71
CA ASP A 98 7.96 7.97 -2.14
C ASP A 98 7.41 7.88 -0.71
N ASN A 99 7.49 8.98 0.07
CA ASN A 99 6.83 9.04 1.36
C ASN A 99 5.30 8.95 1.25
N ILE A 100 4.69 9.62 0.27
CA ILE A 100 3.24 9.55 0.07
C ILE A 100 2.82 8.13 -0.32
N LYS A 101 3.55 7.48 -1.24
CA LYS A 101 3.30 6.08 -1.63
C LYS A 101 3.46 5.12 -0.45
N ALA A 102 4.45 5.35 0.42
CA ALA A 102 4.62 4.56 1.64
C ALA A 102 3.43 4.70 2.60
N ILE A 103 2.91 5.92 2.79
CA ILE A 103 1.69 6.16 3.60
C ILE A 103 0.48 5.45 2.99
N MET A 104 0.33 5.50 1.66
CA MET A 104 -0.74 4.78 0.98
C MET A 104 -0.64 3.27 1.23
N LEU A 105 0.55 2.70 1.04
CA LEU A 105 0.78 1.27 1.27
C LEU A 105 0.42 0.86 2.71
N ASP A 106 0.88 1.62 3.70
CA ASP A 106 0.57 1.36 5.12
C ASP A 106 -0.94 1.43 5.39
N LEU A 107 -1.63 2.44 4.84
CA LEU A 107 -3.08 2.59 4.98
C LEU A 107 -3.85 1.41 4.36
N PHE A 108 -3.45 0.95 3.17
CA PHE A 108 -4.14 -0.16 2.51
C PHE A 108 -3.86 -1.50 3.19
N VAL A 109 -2.61 -1.78 3.55
CA VAL A 109 -2.23 -3.01 4.25
C VAL A 109 -2.87 -3.06 5.65
N GLY A 110 -2.81 -1.97 6.40
CA GLY A 110 -3.38 -1.88 7.75
C GLY A 110 -4.91 -1.77 7.77
N GLY A 111 -5.50 -1.06 6.82
CA GLY A 111 -6.93 -0.73 6.80
C GLY A 111 -7.83 -1.81 6.20
N ILE A 112 -7.38 -2.50 5.14
CA ILE A 112 -8.20 -3.53 4.47
C ILE A 112 -8.32 -4.78 5.34
N GLY A 113 -7.21 -5.27 5.88
CA GLY A 113 -7.18 -6.51 6.67
C GLY A 113 -8.02 -6.41 7.94
N THR A 114 -7.93 -5.30 8.68
CA THR A 114 -8.64 -5.09 9.95
C THR A 114 -10.14 -4.97 9.77
N SER A 115 -10.59 -4.18 8.77
CA SER A 115 -12.00 -4.00 8.47
C SER A 115 -12.66 -5.31 8.00
N LEU A 116 -11.96 -6.07 7.13
CA LEU A 116 -12.45 -7.37 6.66
C LEU A 116 -12.60 -8.37 7.81
N VAL A 117 -11.57 -8.48 8.67
CA VAL A 117 -11.61 -9.36 9.85
C VAL A 117 -12.75 -8.97 10.79
N ALA A 118 -12.96 -7.67 11.05
CA ALA A 118 -14.06 -7.19 11.87
C ALA A 118 -15.43 -7.56 11.29
N ILE A 119 -15.63 -7.41 9.97
CA ILE A 119 -16.86 -7.82 9.29
C ILE A 119 -17.08 -9.33 9.40
N VAL A 120 -16.04 -10.14 9.17
CA VAL A 120 -16.12 -11.61 9.29
C VAL A 120 -16.51 -12.01 10.70
N TRP A 121 -15.93 -11.40 11.73
CA TRP A 121 -16.30 -11.64 13.13
C TRP A 121 -17.73 -11.21 13.43
N ALA A 122 -18.16 -10.05 12.94
CA ALA A 122 -19.53 -9.57 13.11
C ALA A 122 -20.55 -10.52 12.48
N LEU A 123 -20.29 -10.99 11.25
CA LEU A 123 -21.13 -11.97 10.56
C LEU A 123 -21.12 -13.33 11.28
N ALA A 124 -19.96 -13.79 11.73
CA ALA A 124 -19.86 -15.03 12.51
C ALA A 124 -20.63 -14.93 13.84
N ALA A 125 -20.58 -13.77 14.51
CA ALA A 125 -21.35 -13.51 15.72
C ALA A 125 -22.87 -13.52 15.46
N LEU A 126 -23.32 -12.89 14.36
CA LEU A 126 -24.73 -12.89 13.95
C LEU A 126 -25.24 -14.29 13.61
N ILE A 127 -24.45 -15.12 12.92
CA ILE A 127 -24.84 -16.51 12.62
C ILE A 127 -24.93 -17.36 13.90
N LYS A 128 -24.01 -17.12 14.85
CA LYS A 128 -23.94 -17.86 16.11
C LYS A 128 -25.00 -17.43 17.13
N HIS A 129 -25.45 -16.18 17.05
CA HIS A 129 -26.46 -15.58 17.92
C HIS A 129 -27.54 -14.91 17.05
N PRO A 130 -28.46 -15.72 16.47
CA PRO A 130 -29.49 -15.21 15.56
C PRO A 130 -30.45 -14.24 16.23
#